data_AF-A0A6B3HZW1-F1
#
_entry.id   AF-A0A6B3HZW1-F1
#
_cell.length_a   1.000
_cell.length_b   1.000
_cell.length_c   1.000
_cell.angle_alpha   90.00
_cell.angle_beta   90.00
_cell.angle_gamma   90.00
#
_symmetry.space_group_name_H-M   'P 1'
#
loop_
_entity.id
_entity.type
_entity.pdbx_description
1 polymer ?
#
loop_
_entity_poly.entity_id
_entity_poly.type
_entity_poly.pdbx_seq_one_letter_code
_entity_poly.pdbx_strand_id
1 'polypeptide(L)'
;GQDDAALNAGQLMGDVRVVNADPKVDGLPTYGWSTGVQIGPDGKVAGGSGQLKALEKGDTYPAIGADEALKQLNEASRARGDGGKDIGGCATPVPLEGEPKPSVPECVPPDGNRAPVEQTVEDAVFGLALSYVDGRQTLVPSWLFSVR
;
A
#
# COMPACT_ATOMS: atom_id res chain seq x y z
N GLY A 1 20.90 -1.71 -9.77
CA GLY A 1 19.65 -1.02 -9.37
C GLY A 1 18.88 -1.76 -8.30
N GLN A 2 19.18 -3.05 -8.06
CA GLN A 2 18.68 -3.81 -6.90
C GLN A 2 19.81 -4.25 -5.96
N ASP A 3 21.07 -3.86 -6.26
CA ASP A 3 22.26 -4.39 -5.60
C ASP A 3 22.37 -3.95 -4.13
N ASP A 4 21.78 -2.80 -3.80
CA ASP A 4 21.72 -2.20 -2.47
C ASP A 4 20.28 -2.17 -1.90
N ALA A 5 19.37 -2.93 -2.50
CA ALA A 5 17.98 -2.99 -2.08
C ALA A 5 17.84 -3.60 -0.69
N ALA A 6 16.96 -3.04 0.13
CA ALA A 6 16.57 -3.67 1.39
C ALA A 6 15.75 -4.93 1.06
N LEU A 7 16.16 -6.08 1.61
CA LEU A 7 15.49 -7.35 1.37
C LEU A 7 14.61 -7.75 2.55
N ASN A 8 13.37 -8.15 2.26
CA ASN A 8 12.46 -8.75 3.23
C ASN A 8 11.98 -10.11 2.72
N ALA A 9 12.30 -11.17 3.45
CA ALA A 9 11.94 -12.55 3.13
C ALA A 9 10.97 -13.18 4.15
N GLY A 10 10.31 -12.36 4.97
CA GLY A 10 9.49 -12.82 6.09
C GLY A 10 8.14 -13.42 5.68
N GLN A 11 7.68 -13.16 4.46
CA GLN A 11 6.36 -13.58 3.99
C GLN A 11 6.39 -15.00 3.40
N LEU A 12 5.41 -15.81 3.82
CA LEU A 12 5.14 -17.15 3.28
C LEU A 12 3.71 -17.21 2.72
N MET A 13 3.54 -17.86 1.58
CA MET A 13 2.26 -18.17 0.96
C MET A 13 2.23 -19.69 0.71
N GLY A 14 1.70 -20.45 1.67
CA GLY A 14 1.88 -21.90 1.68
C GLY A 14 3.35 -22.27 1.91
N ASP A 15 3.92 -23.07 1.02
CA ASP A 15 5.33 -23.45 1.01
C ASP A 15 6.23 -22.54 0.14
N VAL A 16 5.63 -21.51 -0.49
CA VAL A 16 6.34 -20.50 -1.28
C VAL A 16 6.72 -19.31 -0.41
N ARG A 17 8.01 -18.93 -0.43
CA ARG A 17 8.51 -17.72 0.22
C ARG A 17 8.48 -16.55 -0.75
N VAL A 18 8.04 -15.39 -0.28
CA VAL A 18 8.13 -14.14 -1.03
C VAL A 18 9.31 -13.34 -0.48
N VAL A 19 10.20 -12.95 -1.38
CA VAL A 19 11.32 -12.04 -1.11
C VAL A 19 11.05 -10.73 -1.81
N ASN A 20 10.85 -9.67 -1.05
CA ASN A 20 10.67 -8.31 -1.55
C ASN A 20 12.02 -7.58 -1.50
N ALA A 21 12.34 -6.87 -2.58
CA ALA A 21 13.53 -6.03 -2.72
C ALA A 21 13.11 -4.59 -2.99
N ASP A 22 13.39 -3.69 -2.04
CA ASP A 22 13.07 -2.28 -2.12
C ASP A 22 14.32 -1.49 -2.56
N PRO A 23 14.41 -1.07 -3.85
CA PRO A 23 15.59 -0.39 -4.36
C PRO A 23 15.71 1.03 -3.81
N LYS A 24 16.95 1.54 -3.80
CA LYS A 24 17.21 2.98 -3.70
C LYS A 24 17.39 3.59 -5.08
N VAL A 25 16.93 4.82 -5.25
CA VAL A 25 17.09 5.61 -6.47
C VAL A 25 17.80 6.90 -6.09
N ASP A 26 18.98 7.12 -6.66
CA ASP A 26 19.86 8.23 -6.28
C ASP A 26 20.11 8.31 -4.75
N GLY A 27 20.18 7.14 -4.10
CA GLY A 27 20.39 7.00 -2.66
C GLY A 27 19.12 7.17 -1.80
N LEU A 28 17.99 7.55 -2.38
CA LEU A 28 16.72 7.72 -1.68
C LEU A 28 15.95 6.39 -1.62
N PRO A 29 15.32 6.04 -0.48
CA PRO A 29 14.46 4.86 -0.38
C PRO A 29 13.20 5.02 -1.23
N THR A 30 12.65 3.90 -1.69
CA THR A 30 11.41 3.86 -2.46
C THR A 30 10.28 3.21 -1.66
N TYR A 31 9.05 3.71 -1.83
CA TYR A 31 7.83 3.12 -1.29
C TYR A 31 6.89 2.74 -2.43
N GLY A 32 6.37 1.51 -2.40
CA GLY A 32 5.48 0.98 -3.44
C GLY A 32 6.18 0.59 -4.76
N TRP A 33 7.52 0.53 -4.77
CA TRP A 33 8.33 0.20 -5.95
C TRP A 33 9.15 -1.10 -5.76
N SER A 34 8.64 -2.01 -4.94
CA SER A 34 9.32 -3.26 -4.62
C SER A 34 9.36 -4.22 -5.81
N THR A 35 10.42 -5.02 -5.91
CA THR A 35 10.43 -6.22 -6.73
C THR A 35 10.21 -7.45 -5.85
N GLY A 36 9.19 -8.23 -6.17
CA GLY A 36 8.87 -9.47 -5.47
C GLY A 36 9.38 -10.69 -6.23
N VAL A 37 10.10 -11.58 -5.55
CA VAL A 37 10.52 -12.89 -6.09
C VAL A 37 9.91 -14.00 -5.24
N GLN A 38 9.32 -14.99 -5.89
CA GLN A 38 8.71 -16.15 -5.26
C GLN A 38 9.67 -17.33 -5.33
N ILE A 39 9.98 -17.93 -4.18
CA ILE A 39 10.89 -19.05 -4.03
C ILE A 39 10.10 -20.27 -3.55
N GLY A 40 10.12 -21.34 -4.34
CA GLY A 40 9.45 -22.60 -4.01
C GLY A 40 10.15 -23.38 -2.87
N PRO A 41 9.53 -24.47 -2.38
CA PRO A 41 10.08 -25.29 -1.31
C PRO A 41 11.41 -25.96 -1.66
N ASP A 42 11.71 -26.12 -2.94
CA ASP A 42 12.98 -26.65 -3.44
C ASP A 42 14.08 -25.58 -3.57
N GLY A 43 13.80 -24.34 -3.12
CA GLY A 43 14.72 -23.21 -3.16
C GLY A 43 14.85 -22.55 -4.53
N LYS A 44 14.06 -22.94 -5.53
CA LYS A 44 14.11 -22.34 -6.88
C LYS A 44 13.10 -21.21 -7.04
N VAL A 45 13.38 -20.32 -7.98
CA VAL A 45 12.45 -19.25 -8.37
C VAL A 45 11.22 -19.88 -9.04
N ALA A 46 10.06 -19.68 -8.44
CA ALA A 46 8.76 -20.09 -8.96
C ALA A 46 8.08 -18.96 -9.76
N GLY A 47 8.42 -17.70 -9.47
CA GLY A 47 7.84 -16.53 -10.12
C GLY A 47 8.41 -15.23 -9.58
N GLY A 48 7.93 -14.11 -10.12
CA GLY A 48 8.29 -12.79 -9.63
C GLY A 48 7.60 -11.68 -10.39
N SER A 49 7.57 -10.50 -9.79
CA SER A 49 7.03 -9.27 -10.37
C SER A 49 7.92 -8.09 -10.00
N GLY A 50 8.04 -7.13 -10.90
CA GLY A 50 8.88 -5.96 -10.69
C GLY A 50 9.07 -5.15 -11.96
N GLN A 51 9.96 -4.18 -11.88
CA GLN A 51 10.26 -3.25 -12.97
C GLN A 51 11.61 -3.59 -13.58
N LEU A 52 11.63 -3.83 -14.90
CA LEU A 52 12.83 -4.29 -15.61
C LEU A 52 13.62 -3.16 -16.28
N LYS A 53 12.96 -2.01 -16.54
CA LYS A 53 13.57 -0.86 -17.20
C LYS A 53 14.12 0.10 -16.16
N ALA A 54 15.27 0.68 -16.46
CA ALA A 54 15.81 1.80 -15.68
C ALA A 54 14.82 2.98 -15.68
N LEU A 55 14.76 3.67 -14.54
CA LEU A 55 13.93 4.86 -14.39
C LEU A 55 14.45 5.98 -15.30
N GLU A 56 13.52 6.69 -15.90
CA GLU A 56 13.79 7.93 -16.62
C GLU A 56 13.37 9.10 -15.72
N LYS A 57 14.21 10.14 -15.66
CA LYS A 57 13.93 11.31 -14.83
C LYS A 57 12.69 12.03 -15.36
N GLY A 58 11.70 12.21 -14.49
CA GLY A 58 10.51 13.02 -14.75
C GLY A 58 10.68 14.49 -14.35
N ASP A 59 9.57 15.12 -13.99
CA ASP A 59 9.53 16.51 -13.58
C ASP A 59 10.21 16.79 -12.23
N THR A 60 10.42 18.07 -11.94
CA THR A 60 10.94 18.55 -10.65
C THR A 60 9.80 19.11 -9.81
N TYR A 61 9.71 18.64 -8.56
CA TYR A 61 8.67 19.04 -7.62
C TYR A 61 9.33 19.72 -6.40
N PRO A 62 8.86 20.89 -5.96
CA PRO A 62 9.32 21.46 -4.71
C PRO A 62 8.87 20.59 -3.54
N ALA A 63 9.81 20.26 -2.65
CA ALA A 63 9.52 19.52 -1.44
C ALA A 63 9.24 20.46 -0.26
N ILE A 64 8.23 20.11 0.54
CA ILE A 64 7.94 20.73 1.84
C ILE A 64 8.67 20.00 2.97
N GLY A 65 8.68 20.57 4.18
CA GLY A 65 9.24 19.90 5.37
C GLY A 65 8.33 18.77 5.90
N ALA A 66 8.90 17.90 6.73
CA ALA A 66 8.20 16.73 7.28
C ALA A 66 6.97 17.10 8.11
N ASP A 67 7.06 18.13 8.97
CA ASP A 67 5.94 18.57 9.82
C ASP A 67 4.73 19.03 8.99
N GLU A 68 5.00 19.83 7.95
CA GLU A 68 3.95 20.32 7.04
C GLU A 68 3.37 19.17 6.20
N ALA A 69 4.21 18.21 5.77
CA ALA A 69 3.74 17.02 5.08
C ALA A 69 2.84 16.14 5.98
N LEU A 70 3.21 15.96 7.25
CA LEU A 70 2.41 15.20 8.21
C LEU A 70 1.07 15.89 8.50
N LYS A 71 1.08 17.23 8.62
CA LYS A 71 -0.14 18.01 8.75
C LYS A 71 -1.07 17.81 7.56
N GLN A 72 -0.56 17.91 6.34
CA GLN A 72 -1.35 17.68 5.12
C GLN A 72 -1.86 16.24 5.02
N LEU A 73 -1.06 15.23 5.43
CA LEU A 73 -1.49 13.84 5.49
C LEU A 73 -2.67 13.65 6.46
N ASN A 74 -2.61 14.27 7.63
CA ASN A 74 -3.68 14.24 8.62
C ASN A 74 -4.95 15.00 8.18
N GLU A 75 -4.80 16.11 7.48
CA GLU A 75 -5.94 16.84 6.88
C GLU A 75 -6.60 16.02 5.78
N ALA A 76 -5.80 15.38 4.90
CA ALA A 76 -6.30 14.53 3.83
C ALA A 76 -7.01 13.28 4.35
N SER A 77 -6.53 12.67 5.45
CA SER A 77 -7.18 11.51 6.07
C SER A 77 -8.54 11.89 6.67
N ARG A 78 -8.65 13.05 7.32
CA ARG A 78 -9.91 13.59 7.85
C ARG A 78 -10.90 13.95 6.74
N ALA A 79 -10.43 14.50 5.63
CA ALA A 79 -11.28 14.81 4.47
C ALA A 79 -11.87 13.54 3.83
N ARG A 80 -11.19 12.39 3.93
CA ARG A 80 -11.75 11.08 3.54
C ARG A 80 -12.72 10.51 4.61
N GLY A 81 -12.77 11.11 5.80
CA GLY A 81 -13.39 10.62 7.03
C GLY A 81 -14.90 10.80 7.21
N ASP A 82 -15.65 11.02 6.13
CA ASP A 82 -17.14 10.92 6.12
C ASP A 82 -17.64 10.21 4.84
N GLY A 83 -16.73 9.60 4.08
CA GLY A 83 -16.99 9.17 2.70
C GLY A 83 -16.35 7.86 2.33
N GLY A 84 -15.91 7.06 3.32
CA GLY A 84 -15.69 5.64 3.10
C GLY A 84 -17.03 4.99 2.79
N LYS A 85 -17.50 5.11 1.55
CA LYS A 85 -18.63 4.34 1.02
C LYS A 85 -18.33 2.88 1.29
N ASP A 86 -18.97 2.37 2.33
CA ASP A 86 -19.39 1.00 2.58
C ASP A 86 -18.87 -0.04 1.57
N ILE A 87 -17.57 -0.36 1.61
CA ILE A 87 -17.07 -1.67 1.14
C ILE A 87 -17.27 -2.68 2.29
N GLY A 88 -18.45 -2.60 2.91
CA GLY A 88 -18.85 -3.40 4.06
C GLY A 88 -20.23 -4.03 3.88
N GLY A 89 -20.89 -3.83 2.73
CA GLY A 89 -22.12 -4.58 2.45
C GLY A 89 -21.82 -6.07 2.34
N CYS A 90 -22.27 -6.88 3.30
CA CYS A 90 -22.16 -8.33 3.15
C CYS A 90 -22.99 -8.78 1.96
N ALA A 91 -22.40 -9.62 1.12
CA ALA A 91 -23.14 -10.30 0.07
C ALA A 91 -24.30 -11.08 0.73
N THR A 92 -25.53 -10.73 0.37
CA THR A 92 -26.70 -11.51 0.79
C THR A 92 -26.93 -12.62 -0.23
N PRO A 93 -27.24 -13.85 0.20
CA PRO A 93 -27.61 -14.90 -0.73
C PRO A 93 -28.88 -14.49 -1.50
N VAL A 94 -28.89 -14.74 -2.81
CA VAL A 94 -30.10 -14.60 -3.64
C VAL A 94 -31.00 -15.81 -3.33
N PRO A 95 -32.26 -15.62 -2.91
CA PRO A 95 -33.16 -16.74 -2.62
C PRO A 95 -33.44 -17.60 -3.86
N LEU A 96 -33.59 -18.91 -3.66
CA LEU A 96 -34.12 -19.82 -4.68
C LEU A 96 -35.62 -19.51 -4.91
N GLU A 97 -36.12 -19.70 -6.14
CA GLU A 97 -37.53 -19.44 -6.45
C GLU A 97 -38.48 -20.27 -5.56
N GLY A 98 -39.38 -19.59 -4.85
CA GLY A 98 -40.36 -20.20 -3.96
C GLY A 98 -40.00 -20.17 -2.48
N GLU A 99 -38.80 -19.74 -2.10
CA GLU A 99 -38.41 -19.60 -0.69
C GLU A 99 -38.56 -18.16 -0.16
N PRO A 100 -38.94 -18.00 1.12
CA PRO A 100 -39.01 -16.68 1.74
C PRO A 100 -37.62 -16.06 1.84
N LYS A 101 -37.53 -14.78 1.47
CA LYS A 101 -36.29 -14.00 1.56
C LYS A 101 -35.84 -13.95 3.02
N PRO A 102 -34.58 -14.29 3.35
CA PRO A 102 -34.09 -14.20 4.71
C PRO A 102 -34.25 -12.77 5.25
N SER A 103 -34.88 -12.63 6.42
CA SER A 103 -34.96 -11.37 7.13
C SER A 103 -33.70 -11.21 7.98
N VAL A 104 -32.95 -10.15 7.69
CA VAL A 104 -31.74 -9.67 8.39
C VAL A 104 -30.42 -10.27 7.87
N PRO A 105 -29.49 -9.45 7.36
CA PRO A 105 -28.10 -9.88 7.16
C PRO A 105 -27.43 -10.11 8.52
N GLU A 106 -26.90 -11.31 8.75
CA GLU A 106 -26.16 -11.66 9.98
C GLU A 106 -24.85 -10.86 10.14
N CYS A 107 -24.34 -10.31 9.04
CA CYS A 107 -23.35 -9.24 9.11
C CYS A 107 -24.05 -7.90 9.33
N VAL A 108 -23.95 -7.37 10.53
CA VAL A 108 -24.03 -5.92 10.72
C VAL A 108 -22.59 -5.43 10.71
N PRO A 109 -22.13 -4.73 9.66
CA PRO A 109 -20.87 -4.00 9.74
C PRO A 109 -20.99 -3.03 10.92
N PRO A 110 -19.95 -2.86 11.75
CA PRO A 110 -19.98 -1.78 12.73
C PRO A 110 -20.31 -0.50 11.99
N ASP A 111 -21.27 0.26 12.51
CA ASP A 111 -21.69 1.56 11.98
C ASP A 111 -20.44 2.30 11.53
N GLY A 112 -20.38 2.69 10.25
CA GLY A 112 -19.16 3.10 9.52
C GLY A 112 -18.34 4.25 10.15
N ASN A 113 -18.76 4.75 11.31
CA ASN A 113 -18.02 5.61 12.21
C ASN A 113 -17.01 4.84 13.07
N ARG A 114 -15.96 4.30 12.45
CA ARG A 114 -14.75 4.05 13.21
C ARG A 114 -14.05 5.39 13.42
N ALA A 115 -14.01 5.86 14.68
CA ALA A 115 -13.22 7.04 15.03
C ALA A 115 -11.76 6.85 14.56
N PRO A 116 -11.12 7.90 14.03
CA PRO A 116 -9.70 7.85 13.68
C PRO A 116 -8.88 7.38 14.88
N VAL A 117 -7.97 6.44 14.66
CA VAL A 117 -7.04 5.99 15.69
C VAL A 117 -5.78 6.85 15.58
N GLU A 118 -5.40 7.48 16.68
CA GLU A 118 -4.12 8.19 16.77
C GLU A 118 -2.97 7.18 16.80
N GLN A 119 -1.91 7.49 16.06
CA GLN A 119 -0.70 6.66 15.95
C GLN A 119 0.51 7.56 16.23
N THR A 120 1.53 7.01 16.87
CA THR A 120 2.77 7.78 17.13
C THR A 120 3.69 7.66 15.93
N VAL A 121 4.13 8.78 15.36
CA VAL A 121 5.18 8.79 14.34
C VAL A 121 6.53 8.48 14.99
N GLU A 122 7.18 7.43 14.55
CA GLU A 122 8.49 7.00 15.04
C GLU A 122 9.64 7.55 14.20
N ASP A 123 9.41 7.67 12.88
CA ASP A 123 10.42 8.12 11.94
C ASP A 123 9.77 8.85 10.75
N ALA A 124 10.55 9.74 10.14
CA ALA A 124 10.17 10.51 8.96
C ALA A 124 11.37 10.59 8.02
N VAL A 125 11.29 9.89 6.89
CA VAL A 125 12.38 9.81 5.91
C VAL A 125 11.96 10.44 4.59
N PHE A 126 12.81 11.31 4.03
CA PHE A 126 12.61 11.81 2.68
C PHE A 126 13.02 10.75 1.66
N GLY A 127 12.09 10.41 0.76
CA GLY A 127 12.27 9.35 -0.21
C GLY A 127 11.41 9.55 -1.45
N LEU A 128 11.14 8.46 -2.15
CA LEU A 128 10.29 8.45 -3.33
C LEU A 128 9.12 7.49 -3.13
N ALA A 129 7.90 7.96 -3.39
CA ALA A 129 6.71 7.12 -3.34
C ALA A 129 6.15 6.88 -4.75
N LEU A 130 5.67 5.66 -5.00
CA LEU A 130 4.92 5.36 -6.21
C LEU A 130 3.62 6.20 -6.23
N SER A 131 3.46 6.95 -7.31
CA SER A 131 2.24 7.67 -7.66
C SER A 131 1.89 7.41 -9.13
N TYR A 132 0.76 7.95 -9.58
CA TYR A 132 0.37 7.94 -10.98
C TYR A 132 0.27 9.38 -11.48
N VAL A 133 1.11 9.72 -12.46
CA VAL A 133 1.12 11.01 -13.14
C VAL A 133 0.78 10.76 -14.61
N ASP A 134 -0.30 11.37 -15.10
CA ASP A 134 -0.84 11.14 -16.44
C ASP A 134 -1.04 9.65 -16.77
N GLY A 135 -1.54 8.89 -15.79
CA GLY A 135 -1.78 7.44 -15.93
C GLY A 135 -0.53 6.57 -15.94
N ARG A 136 0.67 7.14 -15.73
CA ARG A 136 1.94 6.40 -15.67
C ARG A 136 2.45 6.30 -14.25
N GLN A 137 2.91 5.11 -13.88
CA GLN A 137 3.62 4.89 -12.63
C GLN A 137 4.86 5.77 -12.57
N THR A 138 4.94 6.61 -11.54
CA THR A 138 6.00 7.60 -11.36
C THR A 138 6.41 7.63 -9.89
N LEU A 139 7.71 7.57 -9.64
CA LEU A 139 8.27 7.81 -8.32
C LEU A 139 8.36 9.32 -8.08
N VAL A 140 7.62 9.82 -7.10
CA VAL A 140 7.58 11.25 -6.75
C VAL A 140 8.25 11.50 -5.40
N PRO A 141 8.96 12.63 -5.22
CA PRO A 141 9.52 13.01 -3.91
C PRO A 141 8.45 13.06 -2.84
N SER A 142 8.69 12.42 -1.70
CA SER A 142 7.70 12.25 -0.64
C SER A 142 8.34 12.05 0.74
N TRP A 143 7.62 12.42 1.78
CA TRP A 143 7.94 12.02 3.16
C TRP A 143 7.28 10.68 3.49
N LEU A 144 8.08 9.73 3.95
CA LEU A 144 7.66 8.40 4.38
C LEU A 144 7.67 8.36 5.91
N PHE A 145 6.50 8.12 6.50
CA PHE A 145 6.34 8.10 7.95
C PHE A 145 6.19 6.66 8.45
N SER A 146 7.00 6.28 9.44
CA SER A 146 6.84 5.04 10.20
C SER A 146 6.02 5.32 11.46
N VAL A 147 5.06 4.46 11.78
CA VAL A 147 4.14 4.67 12.91
C VAL A 147 3.97 3.40 13.75
N ARG A 148 3.60 3.59 15.02
CA ARG A 148 3.24 2.53 15.97
C ARG A 148 1.94 2.82 16.74
#